data_AF-A0A7Y3CTR1-F1
#
_entry.id   AF-A0A7Y3CTR1-F1
#
_cell.length_a   1.000
_cell.length_b   1.000
_cell.length_c   1.000
_cell.angle_alpha   90.00
_cell.angle_beta   90.00
_cell.angle_gamma   90.00
#
_symmetry.space_group_name_H-M   'P 1'
#
loop_
_entity.id
_entity.type
_entity.pdbx_description
1 polymer ?
#
loop_
_entity_poly.entity_id
_entity_poly.type
_entity_poly.pdbx_seq_one_letter_code
_entity_poly.pdbx_strand_id
1 'polypeptide(L)'
;MIHRDPDDQGPAVPIRPARRRIWTRVLVVVLVVVAMTLRGAAVLWTDFLWFSSVDRSSVWRTILFNRIGLVVVAGILAVAFIAINLFLAERLSPRLTVASIEGARDEMVERFQMMAEAYATRIYVGVALFFGLLMGLGASGLWQDFLLFQNSQSFGVPDPVFANDVGFYVFRLPFWRDLFQFGFQLVVWTTFLTAALHYLNGGIVVQQDVRRISSGVKVHLSVLLAIVALLKAWGYRLDQYDLLFSNRGAVLGATYT
;
A
#
# COMPACT_ATOMS: atom_id res chain seq x y z
N MET A 1 -30.35 39.10 43.95
CA MET A 1 -30.20 39.44 42.53
C MET A 1 -28.84 40.09 42.35
N ILE A 2 -27.90 39.41 41.69
CA ILE A 2 -26.53 39.93 41.47
C ILE A 2 -26.56 40.68 40.14
N HIS A 3 -26.33 41.99 40.19
CA HIS A 3 -26.27 42.88 39.04
C HIS A 3 -24.91 42.67 38.36
N ARG A 4 -24.91 42.02 37.19
CA ARG A 4 -23.72 41.87 36.34
C ARG A 4 -23.60 43.13 35.48
N ASP A 5 -22.48 43.82 35.59
CA ASP A 5 -22.12 44.99 34.79
C ASP A 5 -21.99 44.58 33.30
N PRO A 6 -22.62 45.28 32.35
CA PRO A 6 -22.57 44.89 30.93
C PRO A 6 -21.21 45.10 30.24
N ASP A 7 -20.25 45.73 30.92
CA ASP A 7 -18.93 46.08 30.36
C ASP A 7 -17.76 45.20 30.86
N ASP A 8 -18.03 44.10 31.59
CA ASP A 8 -16.97 43.17 32.02
C ASP A 8 -16.55 42.22 30.87
N GLN A 9 -15.92 42.79 29.84
CA GLN A 9 -15.21 42.04 28.80
C GLN A 9 -13.82 41.68 29.32
N GLY A 10 -13.67 40.47 29.85
CA GLY A 10 -12.37 39.93 30.27
C GLY A 10 -11.30 40.06 29.16
N PRO A 11 -9.99 40.12 29.52
CA PRO A 11 -8.93 40.44 28.57
C PRO A 11 -8.94 39.52 27.35
N ALA A 12 -8.95 40.12 26.16
CA ALA A 12 -8.94 39.40 24.90
C ALA A 12 -7.73 38.46 24.82
N VAL A 13 -7.97 37.15 24.75
CA VAL A 13 -6.91 36.15 24.59
C VAL A 13 -6.26 36.37 23.21
N PRO A 14 -4.95 36.69 23.13
CA PRO A 14 -4.30 36.90 21.84
C PRO A 14 -4.24 35.59 21.07
N ILE A 15 -5.06 35.48 20.02
CA ILE A 15 -5.04 34.35 19.08
C ILE A 15 -3.75 34.47 18.27
N ARG A 16 -2.68 33.77 18.71
CA ARG A 16 -1.42 33.70 17.95
C ARG A 16 -1.72 33.22 16.52
N PRO A 17 -1.21 33.90 15.47
CA PRO A 17 -1.59 33.57 14.10
C PRO A 17 -1.11 32.17 13.73
N ALA A 18 -2.07 31.27 13.46
CA ALA A 18 -1.85 29.88 13.07
C ALA A 18 -0.88 29.72 11.88
N ARG A 19 -0.73 30.78 11.07
CA ARG A 19 0.14 30.84 9.89
C ARG A 19 1.63 30.59 10.21
N ARG A 20 2.17 31.13 11.32
CA ARG A 20 3.59 30.92 11.70
C ARG A 20 3.87 29.45 12.04
N ARG A 21 2.90 28.76 12.65
CA ARG A 21 3.00 27.34 13.03
C ARG A 21 2.93 26.40 11.81
N ILE A 22 2.21 26.79 10.76
CA ILE A 22 2.16 26.05 9.49
C ILE A 22 3.50 26.14 8.77
N TRP A 23 4.08 27.34 8.63
CA TRP A 23 5.37 27.51 7.95
C TRP A 23 6.53 26.80 8.66
N THR A 24 6.54 26.79 10.01
CA THR A 24 7.55 25.99 10.75
C THR A 24 7.39 24.50 10.50
N ARG A 25 6.16 23.98 10.40
CA ARG A 25 5.92 22.56 10.10
C ARG A 25 6.35 22.22 8.67
N VAL A 26 6.00 23.06 7.70
CA VAL A 26 6.42 22.89 6.29
C VAL A 26 7.94 22.90 6.19
N LEU A 27 8.61 23.86 6.83
CA LEU A 27 10.08 23.93 6.85
C LEU A 27 10.69 22.65 7.43
N VAL A 28 10.17 22.13 8.54
CA VAL A 28 10.66 20.88 9.15
C VAL A 28 10.46 19.70 8.19
N VAL A 29 9.29 19.57 7.56
CA VAL A 29 9.03 18.50 6.59
C VAL A 29 9.99 18.58 5.40
N VAL A 30 10.18 19.78 4.83
CA VAL A 30 11.11 20.00 3.72
C VAL A 30 12.54 19.63 4.14
N LEU A 31 12.98 20.07 5.32
CA LEU A 31 14.31 19.77 5.83
C LEU A 31 14.52 18.26 6.04
N VAL A 32 13.52 17.55 6.56
CA VAL A 32 13.55 16.08 6.71
C VAL A 32 13.64 15.40 5.34
N VAL A 33 12.83 15.82 4.35
CA VAL A 33 12.86 15.27 2.99
C VAL A 33 14.21 15.50 2.32
N VAL A 34 14.78 16.71 2.46
CA VAL A 34 16.10 17.05 1.94
C VAL A 34 17.18 16.20 2.60
N ALA A 35 17.16 16.07 3.94
CA ALA A 35 18.12 15.26 4.68
C ALA A 35 18.04 13.77 4.30
N MET A 36 16.83 13.21 4.15
CA MET A 36 16.60 11.84 3.69
C MET A 36 17.13 11.64 2.26
N THR A 37 16.86 12.58 1.36
CA THR A 37 17.33 12.54 -0.03
C THR A 37 18.85 12.61 -0.10
N LEU A 38 19.46 13.52 0.65
CA LEU A 38 20.92 13.68 0.68
C LEU A 38 21.61 12.44 1.24
N ARG A 39 21.04 11.84 2.30
CA ARG A 39 21.53 10.56 2.84
C ARG A 39 21.45 9.45 1.78
N GLY A 40 20.34 9.33 1.05
CA GLY A 40 20.19 8.35 -0.02
C GLY A 40 21.22 8.54 -1.14
N ALA A 41 21.42 9.79 -1.58
CA ALA A 41 22.44 10.12 -2.58
C ALA A 41 23.86 9.82 -2.09
N ALA A 42 24.17 10.11 -0.84
CA ALA A 42 25.46 9.79 -0.23
C ALA A 42 25.71 8.27 -0.22
N VAL A 43 24.72 7.46 0.19
CA VAL A 43 24.84 5.99 0.16
C VAL A 43 25.07 5.48 -1.26
N LEU A 44 24.28 5.94 -2.23
CA LEU A 44 24.45 5.53 -3.64
C LEU A 44 25.84 5.89 -4.18
N TRP A 45 26.35 7.06 -3.83
CA TRP A 45 27.66 7.53 -4.25
C TRP A 45 28.79 6.74 -3.57
N THR A 46 28.70 6.51 -2.26
CA THR A 46 29.66 5.71 -1.51
C THR A 46 29.70 4.27 -2.01
N ASP A 47 28.54 3.66 -2.26
CA ASP A 47 28.46 2.31 -2.84
C ASP A 47 29.11 2.27 -4.24
N PHE A 48 28.82 3.25 -5.09
CA PHE A 48 29.42 3.35 -6.42
C PHE A 48 30.96 3.43 -6.34
N LEU A 49 31.50 4.29 -5.46
CA LEU A 49 32.93 4.42 -5.24
C LEU A 49 33.55 3.10 -4.73
N TRP A 50 32.87 2.42 -3.79
CA TRP A 50 33.32 1.14 -3.27
C TRP A 50 33.40 0.08 -4.38
N PHE A 51 32.34 -0.11 -5.16
CA PHE A 51 32.34 -1.06 -6.29
C PHE A 51 33.37 -0.70 -7.36
N SER A 52 33.61 0.60 -7.58
CA SER A 52 34.65 1.04 -8.51
C SER A 52 36.05 0.75 -7.99
N SER A 53 36.29 0.78 -6.67
CA SER A 53 37.60 0.52 -6.07
C SER A 53 38.08 -0.94 -6.21
N VAL A 54 37.15 -1.85 -6.48
CA VAL A 54 37.42 -3.29 -6.68
C VAL A 54 37.15 -3.76 -8.11
N ASP A 55 37.08 -2.82 -9.08
CA ASP A 55 36.79 -3.10 -10.50
C ASP A 55 35.46 -3.86 -10.75
N ARG A 56 34.47 -3.70 -9.87
CA ARG A 56 33.13 -4.33 -9.95
C ARG A 56 32.00 -3.34 -10.20
N SER A 57 32.28 -2.23 -10.89
CA SER A 57 31.29 -1.21 -11.24
C SER A 57 30.08 -1.73 -12.02
N SER A 58 30.24 -2.82 -12.79
CA SER A 58 29.15 -3.50 -13.50
C SER A 58 28.12 -4.10 -12.54
N VAL A 59 28.54 -4.64 -11.40
CA VAL A 59 27.64 -5.24 -10.39
C VAL A 59 26.74 -4.16 -9.79
N TRP A 60 27.29 -3.01 -9.44
CA TRP A 60 26.52 -1.87 -8.94
C TRP A 60 25.45 -1.42 -9.95
N ARG A 61 25.81 -1.32 -11.24
CA ARG A 61 24.84 -0.98 -12.30
C ARG A 61 23.73 -2.02 -12.41
N THR A 62 24.06 -3.31 -12.36
CA THR A 62 23.06 -4.38 -12.37
C THR A 62 22.11 -4.27 -11.18
N ILE A 63 22.62 -4.06 -9.97
CA ILE A 63 21.78 -3.87 -8.77
C ILE A 63 20.88 -2.64 -8.94
N LEU A 64 21.44 -1.51 -9.35
CA LEU A 64 20.71 -0.26 -9.50
C LEU A 64 19.58 -0.37 -10.53
N PHE A 65 19.87 -0.90 -11.72
CA PHE A 65 18.86 -1.03 -12.78
C PHE A 65 17.77 -2.03 -12.44
N ASN A 66 18.09 -3.13 -11.75
CA ASN A 66 17.06 -4.06 -11.28
C ASN A 66 16.16 -3.44 -10.21
N ARG A 67 16.73 -2.71 -9.24
CA ARG A 67 15.94 -1.97 -8.25
C ARG A 67 15.01 -0.95 -8.90
N ILE A 68 15.54 -0.12 -9.81
CA ILE A 68 14.74 0.89 -10.53
C ILE A 68 13.67 0.20 -11.39
N GLY A 69 14.03 -0.87 -12.10
CA GLY A 69 13.11 -1.64 -12.94
C GLY A 69 11.94 -2.21 -12.13
N LEU A 70 12.22 -2.83 -10.98
CA LEU A 70 11.20 -3.33 -10.07
C LEU A 70 10.31 -2.21 -9.54
N VAL A 71 10.88 -1.08 -9.13
CA VAL A 71 10.10 0.08 -8.65
C VAL A 71 9.15 0.58 -9.73
N VAL A 72 9.63 0.72 -10.96
CA VAL A 72 8.83 1.24 -12.09
C VAL A 72 7.73 0.24 -12.46
N VAL A 73 8.07 -1.04 -12.65
CA VAL A 73 7.10 -2.06 -13.07
C VAL A 73 6.05 -2.28 -11.98
N ALA A 74 6.48 -2.52 -10.74
CA ALA A 74 5.56 -2.72 -9.63
C ALA A 74 4.72 -1.47 -9.35
N GLY A 75 5.32 -0.29 -9.44
CA GLY A 75 4.62 0.99 -9.31
C GLY A 75 3.55 1.19 -10.36
N ILE A 76 3.86 0.96 -11.65
CA ILE A 76 2.87 1.06 -12.74
C ILE A 76 1.72 0.07 -12.53
N LEU A 77 2.03 -1.18 -12.20
CA LEU A 77 1.01 -2.21 -11.92
C LEU A 77 0.12 -1.80 -10.74
N ALA A 78 0.70 -1.30 -9.65
CA ALA A 78 -0.04 -0.86 -8.48
C ALA A 78 -0.91 0.37 -8.79
N VAL A 79 -0.36 1.39 -9.46
CA VAL A 79 -1.12 2.58 -9.89
C VAL A 79 -2.29 2.16 -10.78
N ALA A 80 -2.05 1.33 -11.79
CA ALA A 80 -3.09 0.88 -12.71
C ALA A 80 -4.19 0.11 -11.96
N PHE A 81 -3.82 -0.85 -11.13
CA PHE A 81 -4.77 -1.65 -10.36
C PHE A 81 -5.61 -0.78 -9.41
N ILE A 82 -4.97 0.11 -8.64
CA ILE A 82 -5.67 1.01 -7.71
C ILE A 82 -6.58 1.96 -8.50
N ALA A 83 -6.09 2.61 -9.55
CA ALA A 83 -6.85 3.56 -10.36
C ALA A 83 -8.10 2.91 -10.98
N ILE A 84 -7.97 1.69 -11.52
CA ILE A 84 -9.11 0.93 -12.07
C ILE A 84 -10.17 0.68 -11.00
N ASN A 85 -9.77 0.26 -9.80
CA ASN A 85 -10.71 -0.01 -8.71
C ASN A 85 -11.35 1.26 -8.16
N LEU A 86 -10.63 2.37 -8.05
CA LEU A 86 -11.22 3.65 -7.65
C LEU A 86 -12.20 4.18 -8.70
N PHE A 87 -11.84 4.08 -9.98
CA PHE A 87 -12.72 4.44 -11.09
C PHE A 87 -14.00 3.60 -11.08
N LEU A 88 -13.87 2.29 -10.88
CA LEU A 88 -15.02 1.39 -10.78
C LEU A 88 -15.88 1.71 -9.55
N ALA A 89 -15.27 2.07 -8.43
CA ALA A 89 -15.98 2.47 -7.22
C ALA A 89 -16.81 3.75 -7.43
N GLU A 90 -16.29 4.74 -8.16
CA GLU A 90 -17.02 5.94 -8.55
C GLU A 90 -18.21 5.59 -9.47
N ARG A 91 -17.99 4.73 -10.47
CA ARG A 91 -19.03 4.36 -11.44
C ARG A 91 -20.14 3.50 -10.84
N LEU A 92 -19.82 2.63 -9.89
CA LEU A 92 -20.77 1.70 -9.25
C LEU A 92 -21.46 2.29 -8.02
N SER A 93 -21.00 3.43 -7.51
CA SER A 93 -21.72 4.16 -6.46
C SER A 93 -22.79 5.01 -7.14
N PRO A 94 -24.09 4.66 -7.05
CA PRO A 94 -25.10 5.61 -7.44
C PRO A 94 -24.89 6.81 -6.52
N ARG A 95 -24.80 8.02 -7.08
CA ARG A 95 -25.02 9.25 -6.32
C ARG A 95 -26.47 9.21 -5.86
N LEU A 96 -26.79 8.32 -4.92
CA LEU A 96 -28.04 8.35 -4.22
C LEU A 96 -27.99 9.67 -3.49
N THR A 97 -28.65 10.63 -4.07
CA THR A 97 -29.08 11.87 -3.46
C THR A 97 -29.65 11.51 -2.09
N VAL A 98 -28.81 11.48 -1.06
CA VAL A 98 -29.21 11.47 0.35
C VAL A 98 -29.78 12.85 0.72
N ALA A 99 -30.38 13.56 -0.24
CA ALA A 99 -31.19 14.74 0.02
C ALA A 99 -32.55 14.36 0.61
N SER A 100 -32.84 13.07 0.84
CA SER A 100 -34.11 12.59 1.42
C SER A 100 -34.02 12.12 2.86
N ILE A 101 -32.84 12.10 3.49
CA ILE A 101 -32.71 11.85 4.93
C ILE A 101 -31.99 13.04 5.59
N GLU A 102 -32.78 14.08 5.86
CA GLU A 102 -32.41 15.23 6.67
C GLU A 102 -31.77 14.75 7.99
N GLY A 103 -30.51 15.10 8.25
CA GLY A 103 -29.80 14.75 9.49
C GLY A 103 -28.97 13.46 9.48
N ALA A 104 -28.94 12.69 8.39
CA ALA A 104 -28.22 11.41 8.33
C ALA A 104 -26.78 11.45 7.77
N ARG A 105 -26.29 12.64 7.39
CA ARG A 105 -24.96 12.80 6.79
C ARG A 105 -23.91 13.12 7.84
N ASP A 106 -22.83 12.33 7.84
CA ASP A 106 -21.64 12.62 8.63
C ASP A 106 -20.95 13.89 8.08
N GLU A 107 -20.54 14.81 8.95
CA GLU A 107 -19.98 16.12 8.54
C GLU A 107 -18.74 15.95 7.64
N MET A 108 -17.98 14.88 7.84
CA MET A 108 -16.83 14.52 6.99
C MET A 108 -17.24 14.12 5.57
N VAL A 109 -18.36 13.41 5.41
CA VAL A 109 -18.88 12.98 4.12
C VAL A 109 -19.39 14.17 3.32
N GLU A 110 -20.07 15.12 3.97
CA GLU A 110 -20.56 16.34 3.32
C GLU A 110 -19.41 17.22 2.82
N ARG A 111 -18.39 17.45 3.67
CA ARG A 111 -17.17 18.19 3.29
C ARG A 111 -16.42 17.50 2.13
N PHE A 112 -16.33 16.18 2.15
CA PHE A 112 -15.70 15.43 1.06
C PHE A 112 -16.49 15.58 -0.24
N GLN A 113 -17.82 15.44 -0.22
CA GLN A 113 -18.66 15.55 -1.43
C GLN A 113 -18.60 16.95 -2.06
N MET A 114 -18.66 18.02 -1.25
CA MET A 114 -18.50 19.39 -1.75
C MET A 114 -17.15 19.63 -2.44
N MET A 115 -16.07 18.99 -1.99
CA MET A 115 -14.74 19.09 -2.60
C MET A 115 -14.55 18.12 -3.77
N ALA A 116 -15.15 16.93 -3.69
CA ALA A 116 -15.03 15.90 -4.69
C ALA A 116 -15.73 16.29 -6.00
N GLU A 117 -16.85 17.02 -5.97
CA GLU A 117 -17.55 17.39 -7.21
C GLU A 117 -16.68 18.18 -8.21
N ALA A 118 -15.76 19.01 -7.72
CA ALA A 118 -14.84 19.78 -8.57
C ALA A 118 -13.48 19.08 -8.83
N TYR A 119 -13.06 18.16 -7.95
CA TYR A 119 -11.69 17.61 -7.96
C TYR A 119 -11.58 16.09 -7.88
N ALA A 120 -12.69 15.33 -7.96
CA ALA A 120 -12.75 13.88 -7.77
C ALA A 120 -11.66 13.13 -8.57
N THR A 121 -11.59 13.36 -9.88
CA THR A 121 -10.59 12.69 -10.74
C THR A 121 -9.16 13.00 -10.31
N ARG A 122 -8.85 14.25 -9.91
CA ARG A 122 -7.51 14.62 -9.46
C ARG A 122 -7.16 13.98 -8.11
N ILE A 123 -8.13 13.87 -7.21
CA ILE A 123 -7.96 13.19 -5.93
C ILE A 123 -7.69 11.70 -6.17
N TYR A 124 -8.49 11.02 -7.00
CA TYR A 124 -8.29 9.58 -7.27
C TYR A 124 -6.96 9.29 -7.96
N VAL A 125 -6.58 10.10 -8.96
CA VAL A 125 -5.28 9.98 -9.60
C VAL A 125 -4.16 10.25 -8.60
N GLY A 126 -4.29 11.29 -7.77
CA GLY A 126 -3.31 11.61 -6.73
C GLY A 126 -3.13 10.48 -5.70
N VAL A 127 -4.23 9.89 -5.25
CA VAL A 127 -4.21 8.76 -4.31
C VAL A 127 -3.63 7.51 -4.96
N ALA A 128 -4.04 7.18 -6.19
CA ALA A 128 -3.49 6.03 -6.92
C ALA A 128 -1.99 6.18 -7.17
N LEU A 129 -1.54 7.37 -7.57
CA LEU A 129 -0.11 7.67 -7.74
C LEU A 129 0.65 7.60 -6.41
N PHE A 130 0.09 8.14 -5.32
CA PHE A 130 0.73 8.14 -4.01
C PHE A 130 0.93 6.71 -3.48
N PHE A 131 -0.13 5.91 -3.43
CA PHE A 131 -0.04 4.52 -2.96
C PHE A 131 0.74 3.65 -3.94
N GLY A 132 0.55 3.82 -5.25
CA GLY A 132 1.29 3.07 -6.25
C GLY A 132 2.80 3.36 -6.22
N LEU A 133 3.20 4.61 -6.00
CA LEU A 133 4.60 4.97 -5.77
C LEU A 133 5.15 4.33 -4.50
N LEU A 134 4.40 4.38 -3.39
CA LEU A 134 4.82 3.77 -2.13
C LEU A 134 5.04 2.26 -2.27
N MET A 135 4.12 1.57 -2.96
CA MET A 135 4.23 0.14 -3.25
C MET A 135 5.39 -0.16 -4.21
N GLY A 136 5.57 0.66 -5.26
CA GLY A 136 6.70 0.54 -6.18
C GLY A 136 8.04 0.68 -5.44
N LEU A 137 8.18 1.70 -4.59
CA LEU A 137 9.38 1.89 -3.76
C LEU A 137 9.65 0.68 -2.85
N GLY A 138 8.60 0.06 -2.29
CA GLY A 138 8.71 -1.18 -1.54
C GLY A 138 9.28 -2.35 -2.37
N ALA A 139 8.92 -2.43 -3.66
CA ALA A 139 9.42 -3.47 -4.56
C ALA A 139 10.93 -3.38 -4.86
N SER A 140 11.57 -2.24 -4.57
CA SER A 140 13.03 -2.10 -4.64
C SER A 140 13.76 -3.15 -3.78
N GLY A 141 13.15 -3.58 -2.67
CA GLY A 141 13.73 -4.60 -1.78
C GLY A 141 13.82 -5.99 -2.40
N LEU A 142 13.02 -6.29 -3.43
CA LEU A 142 12.88 -7.62 -4.04
C LEU A 142 14.01 -7.94 -5.04
N TRP A 143 14.97 -7.03 -5.22
CA TRP A 143 16.00 -7.13 -6.25
C TRP A 143 16.89 -8.37 -6.11
N GLN A 144 17.15 -8.83 -4.88
CA GLN A 144 17.99 -10.02 -4.64
C GLN A 144 17.29 -11.28 -5.10
N ASP A 145 16.07 -11.48 -4.62
CA ASP A 145 15.26 -12.65 -4.93
C ASP A 145 14.87 -12.67 -6.40
N PHE A 146 14.61 -11.50 -7.01
CA PHE A 146 14.41 -11.37 -8.45
C PHE A 146 15.64 -11.81 -9.25
N LEU A 147 16.84 -11.36 -8.88
CA LEU A 147 18.09 -11.75 -9.56
C LEU A 147 18.38 -13.24 -9.40
N LEU A 148 18.14 -13.80 -8.21
CA LEU A 148 18.25 -15.24 -7.95
C LEU A 148 17.25 -16.03 -8.81
N PHE A 149 16.00 -15.57 -8.87
CA PHE A 149 14.96 -16.17 -9.70
C PHE A 149 15.37 -16.16 -11.19
N GLN A 150 15.81 -15.01 -11.71
CA GLN A 150 16.20 -14.87 -13.11
C GLN A 150 17.41 -15.74 -13.48
N ASN A 151 18.34 -15.91 -12.54
CA ASN A 151 19.57 -16.69 -12.73
C ASN A 151 19.49 -18.07 -12.05
N SER A 152 18.28 -18.62 -11.89
CA SER A 152 18.06 -19.92 -11.24
C SER A 152 18.90 -21.03 -11.87
N GLN A 153 19.56 -21.83 -11.03
CA GLN A 153 20.29 -23.03 -11.44
C GLN A 153 19.69 -24.28 -10.80
N SER A 154 19.90 -25.44 -11.43
CA SER A 154 19.57 -26.75 -10.85
C SER A 154 20.73 -27.25 -10.02
N PHE A 155 20.43 -27.84 -8.86
CA PHE A 155 21.41 -28.57 -8.05
C PHE A 155 21.51 -30.04 -8.47
N GLY A 156 20.54 -30.55 -9.24
CA GLY A 156 20.47 -31.96 -9.64
C GLY A 156 20.01 -32.88 -8.52
N VAL A 157 19.48 -32.33 -7.43
CA VAL A 157 19.06 -33.08 -6.24
C VAL A 157 17.58 -32.80 -6.02
N PRO A 158 16.69 -33.75 -6.35
CA PRO A 158 15.26 -33.60 -6.08
C PRO A 158 14.96 -33.80 -4.59
N ASP A 159 14.02 -33.02 -4.07
CA ASP A 159 13.50 -33.18 -2.72
C ASP A 159 12.61 -34.44 -2.62
N PRO A 160 12.63 -35.19 -1.51
CA PRO A 160 11.90 -36.46 -1.41
C PRO A 160 10.36 -36.35 -1.38
N VAL A 161 9.81 -35.17 -1.09
CA VAL A 161 8.37 -35.00 -0.79
C VAL A 161 7.61 -34.45 -2.00
N PHE A 162 8.11 -33.38 -2.59
CA PHE A 162 7.50 -32.70 -3.74
C PHE A 162 8.24 -32.96 -5.05
N ALA A 163 9.37 -33.69 -5.02
CA ALA A 163 10.20 -33.99 -6.19
C ALA A 163 10.69 -32.73 -6.94
N ASN A 164 10.76 -31.58 -6.27
CA ASN A 164 11.34 -30.37 -6.82
C ASN A 164 12.85 -30.36 -6.57
N ASP A 165 13.62 -29.84 -7.52
CA ASP A 165 15.06 -29.63 -7.31
C ASP A 165 15.31 -28.66 -6.14
N VAL A 166 16.37 -28.86 -5.36
CA VAL A 166 16.77 -27.95 -4.27
C VAL A 166 16.86 -26.49 -4.75
N GLY A 167 17.26 -26.25 -6.00
CA GLY A 167 17.32 -24.93 -6.63
C GLY A 167 15.96 -24.22 -6.71
N PHE A 168 14.85 -24.94 -6.70
CA PHE A 168 13.52 -24.33 -6.56
C PHE A 168 13.40 -23.56 -5.24
N TYR A 169 13.81 -24.17 -4.13
CA TYR A 169 13.67 -23.59 -2.79
C TYR A 169 14.64 -22.42 -2.55
N VAL A 170 15.83 -22.47 -3.16
CA VAL A 170 16.85 -21.44 -3.00
C VAL A 170 16.62 -20.24 -3.92
N PHE A 171 16.28 -20.49 -5.20
CA PHE A 171 16.24 -19.42 -6.21
C PHE A 171 14.83 -18.95 -6.56
N ARG A 172 13.84 -19.85 -6.56
CA ARG A 172 12.51 -19.53 -7.09
C ARG A 172 11.48 -19.22 -6.02
N LEU A 173 11.44 -20.03 -4.97
CA LEU A 173 10.46 -19.92 -3.90
C LEU A 173 10.47 -18.55 -3.20
N PRO A 174 11.63 -17.94 -2.87
CA PRO A 174 11.66 -16.62 -2.23
C PRO A 174 10.97 -15.55 -3.09
N PHE A 175 11.28 -15.50 -4.39
CA PHE A 175 10.64 -14.54 -5.31
C PHE A 175 9.13 -14.79 -5.48
N TRP A 176 8.68 -16.05 -5.51
CA TRP A 176 7.24 -16.35 -5.53
C TRP A 176 6.52 -15.85 -4.26
N ARG A 177 7.20 -15.88 -3.11
CA ARG A 177 6.66 -15.32 -1.87
C ARG A 177 6.62 -13.81 -1.90
N ASP A 178 7.66 -13.17 -2.40
CA ASP A 178 7.69 -11.72 -2.59
C ASP A 178 6.55 -11.26 -3.48
N LEU A 179 6.30 -11.97 -4.59
CA LEU A 179 5.19 -11.67 -5.49
C LEU A 179 3.83 -11.86 -4.80
N PHE A 180 3.67 -12.93 -4.02
CA PHE A 180 2.48 -13.14 -3.20
C PHE A 180 2.28 -12.01 -2.18
N GLN A 181 3.31 -11.64 -1.42
CA GLN A 181 3.25 -10.58 -0.40
C GLN A 181 2.89 -9.24 -1.04
N PHE A 182 3.55 -8.89 -2.14
CA PHE A 182 3.26 -7.68 -2.90
C PHE A 182 1.82 -7.65 -3.41
N GLY A 183 1.38 -8.72 -4.08
CA GLY A 183 0.02 -8.84 -4.61
C GLY A 183 -1.05 -8.81 -3.51
N PHE A 184 -0.82 -9.53 -2.41
CA PHE A 184 -1.73 -9.55 -1.27
C PHE A 184 -1.87 -8.16 -0.64
N GLN A 185 -0.76 -7.47 -0.37
CA GLN A 185 -0.77 -6.09 0.13
C GLN A 185 -1.49 -5.14 -0.84
N LEU A 186 -1.25 -5.27 -2.15
CA LEU A 186 -1.86 -4.43 -3.17
C LEU A 186 -3.39 -4.55 -3.14
N VAL A 187 -3.90 -5.78 -3.13
CA VAL A 187 -5.34 -6.02 -3.12
C VAL A 187 -5.95 -5.59 -1.79
N VAL A 188 -5.29 -5.86 -0.65
CA VAL A 188 -5.78 -5.44 0.67
C VAL A 188 -5.86 -3.92 0.79
N TRP A 189 -4.79 -3.19 0.43
CA TRP A 189 -4.80 -1.72 0.43
C TRP A 189 -5.83 -1.14 -0.52
N THR A 190 -5.96 -1.71 -1.73
CA THR A 190 -6.98 -1.32 -2.69
C THR A 190 -8.38 -1.55 -2.12
N THR A 191 -8.60 -2.68 -1.42
CA THR A 191 -9.89 -2.99 -0.77
C THR A 191 -10.23 -1.95 0.29
N PHE A 192 -9.28 -1.58 1.15
CA PHE A 192 -9.49 -0.52 2.14
C PHE A 192 -9.80 0.82 1.49
N LEU A 193 -9.05 1.19 0.45
CA LEU A 193 -9.23 2.46 -0.22
C LEU A 193 -10.57 2.53 -0.97
N THR A 194 -10.95 1.47 -1.65
CA THR A 194 -12.24 1.33 -2.34
C THR A 194 -13.40 1.34 -1.34
N ALA A 195 -13.27 0.66 -0.20
CA ALA A 195 -14.28 0.68 0.86
C ALA A 195 -14.44 2.09 1.46
N ALA A 196 -13.34 2.79 1.73
CA ALA A 196 -13.35 4.17 2.18
C ALA A 196 -14.03 5.08 1.15
N LEU A 197 -13.74 4.90 -0.14
CA LEU A 197 -14.38 5.67 -1.19
C LEU A 197 -15.88 5.40 -1.29
N HIS A 198 -16.32 4.14 -1.18
CA HIS A 198 -17.74 3.80 -1.14
C HIS A 198 -18.46 4.39 0.06
N TYR A 199 -17.79 4.48 1.21
CA TYR A 199 -18.32 5.17 2.39
C TYR A 199 -18.43 6.69 2.16
N LEU A 200 -17.38 7.32 1.66
CA LEU A 200 -17.35 8.77 1.37
C LEU A 200 -18.34 9.17 0.26
N ASN A 201 -18.58 8.30 -0.72
CA ASN A 201 -19.59 8.51 -1.77
C ASN A 201 -21.02 8.23 -1.30
N GLY A 202 -21.24 7.80 -0.05
CA GLY A 202 -22.58 7.50 0.49
C GLY A 202 -23.15 6.16 0.04
N GLY A 203 -22.35 5.29 -0.59
CA GLY A 203 -22.74 3.93 -0.96
C GLY A 203 -22.85 2.96 0.23
N ILE A 204 -22.26 3.34 1.38
CA ILE A 204 -22.33 2.64 2.66
C ILE A 204 -22.85 3.62 3.71
N VAL A 205 -24.12 3.48 4.11
CA VAL A 205 -24.71 4.27 5.21
C VAL A 205 -24.77 3.39 6.44
N VAL A 206 -24.04 3.79 7.50
CA VAL A 206 -24.05 3.13 8.80
C VAL A 206 -24.59 4.13 9.82
N GLN A 207 -25.92 4.21 9.91
CA GLN A 207 -26.59 4.98 10.96
C GLN A 207 -27.56 4.09 11.73
N GLN A 208 -27.87 4.48 12.97
CA GLN A 208 -28.45 3.61 13.99
C GLN A 208 -29.75 2.90 13.54
N ASP A 209 -30.54 3.51 12.66
CA ASP A 209 -31.84 2.95 12.21
C ASP A 209 -31.89 2.53 10.73
N VAL A 210 -30.86 2.82 9.92
CA VAL A 210 -30.84 2.48 8.48
C VAL A 210 -29.46 1.98 8.06
N ARG A 211 -29.33 0.67 7.86
CA ARG A 211 -28.17 0.04 7.21
C ARG A 211 -28.52 -0.29 5.76
N ARG A 212 -28.07 0.54 4.82
CA ARG A 212 -28.22 0.29 3.39
C ARG A 212 -26.86 0.33 2.71
N ILE A 213 -26.57 -0.73 1.96
CA ILE A 213 -25.39 -0.84 1.10
C ILE A 213 -25.92 -1.09 -0.31
N SER A 214 -25.51 -0.25 -1.26
CA SER A 214 -25.89 -0.42 -2.67
C SER A 214 -25.46 -1.80 -3.20
N SER A 215 -26.27 -2.39 -4.09
CA SER A 215 -25.96 -3.69 -4.70
C SER A 215 -24.62 -3.69 -5.43
N GLY A 216 -24.30 -2.61 -6.16
CA GLY A 216 -23.01 -2.45 -6.86
C GLY A 216 -21.81 -2.43 -5.91
N VAL A 217 -21.96 -1.79 -4.75
CA VAL A 217 -20.92 -1.75 -3.70
C VAL A 217 -20.67 -3.15 -3.13
N LYS A 218 -21.73 -3.91 -2.85
CA LYS A 218 -21.62 -5.29 -2.35
C LYS A 218 -20.88 -6.17 -3.34
N VAL A 219 -21.27 -6.15 -4.62
CA VAL A 219 -20.61 -6.95 -5.66
C VAL A 219 -19.13 -6.58 -5.76
N HIS A 220 -18.81 -5.30 -5.87
CA HIS A 220 -17.43 -4.85 -6.04
C HIS A 220 -16.53 -5.27 -4.86
N LEU A 221 -16.96 -5.01 -3.63
CA LEU A 221 -16.20 -5.42 -2.44
C LEU A 221 -16.13 -6.95 -2.31
N SER A 222 -17.18 -7.68 -2.71
CA SER A 222 -17.15 -9.15 -2.69
C SER A 222 -16.15 -9.73 -3.69
N VAL A 223 -16.02 -9.12 -4.88
CA VAL A 223 -15.00 -9.51 -5.87
C VAL A 223 -13.60 -9.25 -5.32
N LEU A 224 -13.35 -8.08 -4.72
CA LEU A 224 -12.07 -7.79 -4.10
C LEU A 224 -11.72 -8.76 -2.97
N LEU A 225 -12.68 -9.06 -2.08
CA LEU A 225 -12.50 -10.06 -1.02
C LEU A 225 -12.28 -11.47 -1.57
N ALA A 226 -12.95 -11.84 -2.66
CA ALA A 226 -12.71 -13.12 -3.33
C ALA A 226 -11.28 -13.20 -3.88
N ILE A 227 -10.76 -12.13 -4.47
CA ILE A 227 -9.36 -12.05 -4.92
C ILE A 227 -8.41 -12.20 -3.72
N VAL A 228 -8.67 -11.55 -2.59
CA VAL A 228 -7.88 -11.72 -1.36
C VAL A 228 -7.88 -13.19 -0.91
N ALA A 229 -9.03 -13.85 -0.92
CA ALA A 229 -9.14 -15.26 -0.53
C ALA A 229 -8.38 -16.18 -1.49
N LEU A 230 -8.47 -15.96 -2.80
CA LEU A 230 -7.72 -16.70 -3.81
C LEU A 230 -6.20 -16.52 -3.65
N LEU A 231 -5.74 -15.28 -3.42
CA LEU A 231 -4.35 -15.01 -3.11
C LEU A 231 -3.92 -15.74 -1.84
N LYS A 232 -4.76 -15.74 -0.79
CA LYS A 232 -4.43 -16.44 0.45
C LYS A 232 -4.34 -17.95 0.26
N ALA A 233 -5.21 -18.54 -0.56
CA ALA A 233 -5.13 -19.95 -0.94
C ALA A 233 -3.82 -20.26 -1.70
N TRP A 234 -3.40 -19.38 -2.61
CA TRP A 234 -2.09 -19.49 -3.25
C TRP A 234 -0.94 -19.38 -2.25
N GLY A 235 -1.03 -18.44 -1.30
CA GLY A 235 -0.09 -18.31 -0.19
C GLY A 235 0.06 -19.62 0.60
N TYR A 236 -1.06 -20.27 0.95
CA TYR A 236 -1.01 -21.57 1.62
C TYR A 236 -0.34 -22.66 0.78
N ARG A 237 -0.49 -22.63 -0.55
CA ARG A 237 0.24 -23.55 -1.44
C ARG A 237 1.75 -23.32 -1.38
N LEU A 238 2.21 -22.07 -1.21
CA LEU A 238 3.62 -21.74 -1.01
C LEU A 238 4.12 -22.08 0.41
N ASP A 239 3.26 -21.97 1.42
CA ASP A 239 3.56 -22.30 2.81
C ASP A 239 3.81 -23.81 3.00
N GLN A 240 3.21 -24.66 2.15
CA GLN A 240 3.47 -26.12 2.16
C GLN A 240 4.96 -26.45 2.00
N TYR A 241 5.70 -25.64 1.24
CA TYR A 241 7.14 -25.85 1.05
C TYR A 241 7.96 -25.55 2.31
N ASP A 242 7.44 -24.75 3.26
CA ASP A 242 8.12 -24.49 4.54
C ASP A 242 8.04 -25.65 5.52
N LEU A 243 7.12 -26.59 5.31
CA LEU A 243 7.00 -27.77 6.17
C LEU A 243 8.30 -28.59 6.18
N LEU A 244 9.07 -28.54 5.09
CA LEU A 244 10.39 -29.17 4.97
C LEU A 244 11.45 -28.55 5.88
N PHE A 245 11.26 -27.31 6.31
CA PHE A 245 12.20 -26.56 7.16
C PHE A 245 11.67 -26.34 8.58
N SER A 246 10.58 -27.03 8.97
CA SER A 246 9.96 -26.87 10.28
C SER A 246 10.77 -27.56 11.38
N ASN A 247 11.11 -26.79 12.42
CA ASN A 247 11.80 -27.28 13.62
C ASN A 247 10.82 -27.63 14.77
N ARG A 248 9.51 -27.66 14.49
CA ARG A 248 8.47 -27.84 15.52
C ARG A 248 8.21 -29.31 15.90
N GLY A 249 8.86 -30.26 15.23
CA GLY A 249 8.81 -31.70 15.55
C GLY A 249 9.97 -32.16 16.42
N ALA A 250 9.95 -33.42 16.86
CA ALA A 250 11.04 -34.04 17.62
C ALA A 250 12.36 -34.15 16.83
N VAL A 251 12.31 -33.96 15.50
CA VAL A 251 13.45 -33.90 14.57
C VAL A 251 13.12 -32.87 13.47
N LEU A 252 14.15 -32.32 12.80
CA LEU A 252 14.02 -31.33 11.72
C LEU A 252 13.43 -31.95 10.43
N GLY A 253 12.34 -31.39 9.89
CA GLY A 253 11.82 -31.68 8.53
C GLY A 253 10.43 -32.34 8.44
N ALA A 254 9.93 -32.49 7.21
CA ALA A 254 8.53 -32.87 6.90
C ALA A 254 8.19 -34.37 7.03
N THR A 255 9.14 -35.25 7.38
CA THR A 255 8.98 -36.71 7.18
C THR A 255 8.66 -37.55 8.43
N TYR A 256 8.24 -36.97 9.55
CA TYR A 256 7.72 -37.79 10.65
C TYR A 256 6.51 -37.16 11.36
N THR A 257 5.32 -37.48 10.84
CA THR A 257 4.09 -37.74 11.63
C THR A 257 3.55 -39.09 11.22
#